data_AF-A0A954BM02-F1
#
_entry.id   AF-A0A954BM02-F1
#
_cell.length_a   1.000
_cell.length_b   1.000
_cell.length_c   1.000
_cell.angle_alpha   90.00
_cell.angle_beta   90.00
_cell.angle_gamma   90.00
#
_symmetry.space_group_name_H-M   'P 1'
#
loop_
_entity.id
_entity.type
_entity.pdbx_description
1 polymer ?
#
loop_
_entity_poly.entity_id
_entity_poly.type
_entity_poly.pdbx_seq_one_letter_code
_entity_poly.pdbx_strand_id
1 'polypeptide(L)'
;VLSFPDTQGAYPGKGGEERGQAEAIARGTQRGLSLGVPFVTLIIGEGMSGGAIGIAAANKVLMMEHAIYSVISPEGCASILYRDAAKAKEAADAMKITAPDLLRTKVIDAIVKEPVGGAHRDPKRAMAAAAKALDGALKELSGMTPAELRRQRRERFYAIGREGI
;
A
#
# COMPACT_ATOMS: atom_id res chain seq x y z
N VAL A 1 1.10 15.53 -0.61
CA VAL A 1 -0.04 14.66 -0.28
C VAL A 1 0.46 13.53 0.58
N LEU A 2 -0.22 13.25 1.68
CA LEU A 2 0.02 12.06 2.50
C LEU A 2 -1.25 11.19 2.43
N SER A 3 -1.10 9.89 2.26
CA SER A 3 -2.21 8.93 2.36
C SER A 3 -1.88 7.81 3.33
N PHE A 4 -2.94 7.31 3.99
CA PHE A 4 -2.84 6.29 5.03
C PHE A 4 -3.85 5.17 4.76
N PRO A 5 -3.56 4.24 3.82
CA PRO A 5 -4.44 3.12 3.57
C PRO A 5 -4.55 2.21 4.80
N ASP A 6 -5.80 2.00 5.21
CA ASP A 6 -6.23 1.03 6.21
C ASP A 6 -7.64 0.55 5.84
N THR A 7 -7.71 -0.45 4.98
CA THR A 7 -8.93 -0.95 4.36
C THR A 7 -8.79 -2.42 4.00
N GLN A 8 -9.83 -3.18 4.34
CA GLN A 8 -10.01 -4.57 3.92
C GLN A 8 -10.45 -4.68 2.45
N GLY A 9 -10.67 -3.55 1.78
CA GLY A 9 -11.03 -3.47 0.37
C GLY A 9 -12.12 -2.43 0.13
N ALA A 10 -12.35 -2.13 -1.15
CA ALA A 10 -13.49 -1.30 -1.53
C ALA A 10 -14.80 -2.04 -1.19
N TYR A 11 -15.80 -1.32 -0.68
CA TYR A 11 -17.06 -1.90 -0.21
C TYR A 11 -17.79 -2.67 -1.33
N PRO A 12 -17.94 -4.01 -1.24
CA PRO A 12 -18.44 -4.86 -2.32
C PRO A 12 -19.97 -4.94 -2.30
N GLY A 13 -20.65 -3.80 -2.44
CA GLY A 13 -22.11 -3.72 -2.39
C GLY A 13 -22.73 -3.19 -3.66
N LYS A 14 -24.00 -3.54 -3.91
CA LYS A 14 -24.79 -3.09 -5.07
C LYS A 14 -24.68 -1.58 -5.31
N GLY A 15 -24.82 -0.77 -4.27
CA GLY A 15 -24.69 0.68 -4.38
C GLY A 15 -23.28 1.15 -4.78
N GLY A 16 -22.23 0.40 -4.45
CA GLY A 16 -20.87 0.68 -4.92
C GLY A 16 -20.77 0.50 -6.43
N GLU A 17 -21.32 -0.60 -6.96
CA GLU A 17 -21.37 -0.89 -8.39
C GLU A 17 -22.20 0.14 -9.15
N GLU A 18 -23.41 0.44 -8.69
CA GLU A 18 -24.33 1.43 -9.32
C GLU A 18 -23.73 2.83 -9.39
N ARG A 19 -22.80 3.17 -8.48
CA ARG A 19 -22.10 4.46 -8.46
C ARG A 19 -20.72 4.42 -9.12
N GLY A 20 -20.36 3.32 -9.77
CA GLY A 20 -19.10 3.18 -10.50
C GLY A 20 -17.88 3.10 -9.59
N GLN A 21 -17.87 2.23 -8.59
CA GLN A 21 -16.72 2.03 -7.69
C GLN A 21 -15.42 1.74 -8.45
N ALA A 22 -15.46 0.91 -9.50
CA ALA A 22 -14.30 0.63 -10.33
C ALA A 22 -13.75 1.90 -11.02
N GLU A 23 -14.64 2.76 -11.52
CA GLU A 23 -14.27 4.04 -12.13
C GLU A 23 -13.70 5.01 -11.10
N ALA A 24 -14.25 5.04 -9.89
CA ALA A 24 -13.73 5.85 -8.79
C ALA A 24 -12.31 5.43 -8.40
N ILE A 25 -12.03 4.12 -8.31
CA ILE A 25 -10.69 3.58 -8.05
C ILE A 25 -9.73 3.94 -9.19
N ALA A 26 -10.17 3.78 -10.45
CA ALA A 26 -9.36 4.12 -11.61
C ALA A 26 -9.01 5.61 -11.66
N ARG A 27 -9.98 6.50 -11.41
CA ARG A 27 -9.74 7.95 -11.33
C ARG A 27 -8.82 8.32 -10.18
N GLY A 28 -8.99 7.71 -9.00
CA GLY A 28 -8.11 7.92 -7.85
C GLY A 28 -6.66 7.55 -8.17
N THR A 29 -6.47 6.36 -8.76
CA THR A 29 -5.17 5.86 -9.22
C THR A 29 -4.56 6.79 -10.27
N GLN A 30 -5.31 7.16 -11.32
CA GLN A 30 -4.86 8.08 -12.36
C GLN A 30 -4.48 9.45 -11.79
N ARG A 31 -5.25 9.95 -10.82
CA ARG A 31 -4.96 11.21 -10.16
C ARG A 31 -3.65 11.11 -9.39
N GLY A 32 -3.47 10.07 -8.57
CA GLY A 32 -2.22 9.80 -7.87
C GLY A 32 -1.02 9.75 -8.82
N LEU A 33 -1.14 9.04 -9.94
CA LEU A 33 -0.09 8.93 -10.96
C LEU A 33 0.26 10.27 -11.64
N SER A 34 -0.69 11.19 -11.77
CA SER A 34 -0.51 12.49 -12.45
C SER A 34 -0.12 13.66 -11.54
N LEU A 35 -0.17 13.50 -10.20
CA LEU A 35 0.15 14.57 -9.25
C LEU A 35 1.55 15.16 -9.51
N GLY A 36 1.61 16.50 -9.60
CA GLY A 36 2.85 17.27 -9.74
C GLY A 36 3.46 17.73 -8.42
N VAL A 37 3.03 17.17 -7.29
CA VAL A 37 3.51 17.46 -5.94
C VAL A 37 3.99 16.18 -5.27
N PRO A 38 4.85 16.25 -4.24
CA PRO A 38 5.27 15.08 -3.48
C PRO A 38 4.07 14.30 -2.95
N PHE A 39 4.04 13.00 -3.21
CA PHE A 39 3.00 12.09 -2.71
C PHE A 39 3.66 10.90 -2.02
N VAL A 40 3.40 10.75 -0.72
CA VAL A 40 3.90 9.64 0.10
C VAL A 40 2.72 8.90 0.71
N THR A 41 2.71 7.58 0.58
CA THR A 41 1.75 6.67 1.20
C THR A 41 2.40 5.98 2.38
N LEU A 42 1.68 5.79 3.49
CA LEU A 42 2.04 4.85 4.55
C LEU A 42 0.89 3.88 4.78
N ILE A 43 1.07 2.60 4.46
CA ILE A 43 0.09 1.55 4.81
C ILE A 43 0.18 1.33 6.33
N ILE A 44 -0.90 1.62 7.06
CA ILE A 44 -0.91 1.60 8.54
C ILE A 44 -1.59 0.38 9.15
N GLY A 45 -2.37 -0.36 8.35
CA GLY A 45 -3.07 -1.57 8.76
C GLY A 45 -3.26 -2.50 7.58
N GLU A 46 -4.49 -2.65 7.10
CA GLU A 46 -4.75 -3.45 5.90
C GLU A 46 -4.69 -2.61 4.62
N GLY A 47 -3.96 -3.09 3.61
CA GLY A 47 -3.88 -2.47 2.29
C GLY A 47 -4.50 -3.37 1.23
N MET A 48 -5.82 -3.55 1.20
CA MET A 48 -6.40 -4.53 0.28
C MET A 48 -6.82 -3.94 -1.07
N SER A 49 -6.25 -4.53 -2.13
CA SER A 49 -6.72 -4.49 -3.52
C SER A 49 -7.00 -3.07 -4.06
N GLY A 50 -8.07 -2.94 -4.85
CA GLY A 50 -8.55 -1.70 -5.45
C GLY A 50 -8.80 -0.57 -4.44
N GLY A 51 -9.27 -0.92 -3.23
CA GLY A 51 -9.54 0.06 -2.16
C GLY A 51 -8.29 0.78 -1.70
N ALA A 52 -7.17 0.05 -1.56
CA ALA A 52 -5.89 0.65 -1.18
C ALA A 52 -5.20 1.37 -2.35
N ILE A 53 -5.10 0.73 -3.52
CA ILE A 53 -4.34 1.30 -4.66
C ILE A 53 -4.94 2.62 -5.17
N GLY A 54 -6.26 2.80 -5.05
CA GLY A 54 -6.95 4.04 -5.41
C GLY A 54 -6.39 5.29 -4.72
N ILE A 55 -5.73 5.13 -3.56
CA ILE A 55 -5.07 6.20 -2.81
C ILE A 55 -3.59 5.91 -2.49
N ALA A 56 -3.00 4.89 -3.09
CA ALA A 56 -1.61 4.48 -2.83
C ALA A 56 -0.66 4.67 -4.03
N ALA A 57 -1.14 5.23 -5.14
CA ALA A 57 -0.35 5.53 -6.34
C ALA A 57 0.64 6.71 -6.15
N ALA A 58 1.63 6.51 -5.27
CA ALA A 58 2.51 7.55 -4.72
C ALA A 58 3.96 7.45 -5.21
N ASN A 59 4.74 8.53 -4.98
CA ASN A 59 6.18 8.56 -5.24
C ASN A 59 6.96 7.60 -4.34
N LYS A 60 6.51 7.49 -3.09
CA LYS A 60 7.05 6.59 -2.07
C LYS A 60 5.87 5.89 -1.38
N VAL A 61 5.97 4.58 -1.21
CA VAL A 61 5.02 3.77 -0.44
C VAL A 61 5.79 3.15 0.72
N LEU A 62 5.48 3.62 1.91
CA LEU A 62 5.98 3.10 3.18
C LEU A 62 4.95 2.12 3.75
N MET A 63 5.37 1.26 4.65
CA MET A 63 4.49 0.28 5.28
C MET A 63 4.89 0.07 6.73
N MET A 64 3.91 0.08 7.64
CA MET A 64 4.13 -0.34 9.03
C MET A 64 4.54 -1.81 9.06
N GLU A 65 5.40 -2.18 10.01
CA GLU A 65 6.01 -3.51 10.10
C GLU A 65 5.03 -4.68 10.09
N HIS A 66 3.88 -4.54 10.75
CA HIS A 66 2.85 -5.57 10.85
C HIS A 66 1.63 -5.30 9.96
N ALA A 67 1.67 -4.26 9.11
CA ALA A 67 0.65 -4.05 8.09
C ALA A 67 0.70 -5.17 7.03
N ILE A 68 -0.35 -5.29 6.23
CA ILE A 68 -0.40 -6.18 5.07
C ILE A 68 -0.82 -5.41 3.81
N TYR A 69 -0.30 -5.79 2.65
CA TYR A 69 -0.75 -5.25 1.35
C TYR A 69 -0.93 -6.42 0.39
N SER A 70 -2.15 -6.61 -0.13
CA SER A 70 -2.47 -7.74 -1.01
C SER A 70 -3.46 -7.36 -2.10
N VAL A 71 -3.46 -8.12 -3.20
CA VAL A 71 -4.44 -8.01 -4.28
C VAL A 71 -5.81 -8.60 -3.91
N ILE A 72 -5.85 -9.51 -2.95
CA ILE A 72 -7.04 -10.21 -2.45
C ILE A 72 -6.82 -10.56 -0.97
N SER A 73 -7.90 -10.67 -0.19
CA SER A 73 -7.78 -11.18 1.17
C SER A 73 -7.27 -12.63 1.19
N PRO A 74 -6.52 -13.04 2.22
CA PRO A 74 -6.09 -14.43 2.39
C PRO A 74 -7.24 -15.42 2.37
N GLU A 75 -8.37 -15.10 3.00
CA GLU A 75 -9.58 -15.91 3.03
C GLU A 75 -10.18 -16.06 1.62
N GLY A 76 -10.22 -14.96 0.85
CA GLY A 76 -10.70 -14.97 -0.52
C GLY A 76 -9.84 -15.84 -1.42
N CYS A 77 -8.51 -15.67 -1.33
CA CYS A 77 -7.55 -16.50 -2.05
C CYS A 77 -7.70 -17.99 -1.69
N ALA A 78 -7.80 -18.29 -0.40
CA ALA A 78 -7.96 -19.64 0.12
C ALA A 78 -9.23 -20.33 -0.42
N SER A 79 -10.35 -19.59 -0.42
CA SER A 79 -11.63 -20.08 -0.94
C SER A 79 -11.59 -20.41 -2.44
N ILE A 80 -10.77 -19.70 -3.23
CA ILE A 80 -10.67 -19.87 -4.67
C ILE A 80 -9.67 -20.98 -5.03
N LEU A 81 -8.44 -20.88 -4.53
CA LEU A 81 -7.35 -21.77 -4.94
C LEU A 81 -7.38 -23.12 -4.21
N TYR A 82 -7.80 -23.12 -2.94
CA TYR A 82 -7.81 -24.32 -2.11
C TYR A 82 -9.21 -24.86 -1.86
N ARG A 83 -10.26 -24.12 -2.27
CA ARG A 83 -11.67 -24.44 -1.98
C ARG A 83 -11.96 -24.58 -0.48
N ASP A 84 -11.16 -23.91 0.34
CA ASP A 84 -11.22 -23.98 1.80
C ASP A 84 -10.72 -22.67 2.40
N ALA A 85 -11.64 -21.88 2.97
CA ALA A 85 -11.29 -20.60 3.60
C ALA A 85 -10.43 -20.77 4.86
N ALA A 86 -10.45 -21.94 5.51
CA ALA A 86 -9.61 -22.21 6.69
C ALA A 86 -8.11 -22.23 6.35
N LYS A 87 -7.77 -22.36 5.05
CA LYS A 87 -6.40 -22.27 4.53
C LYS A 87 -5.91 -20.84 4.32
N ALA A 88 -6.57 -19.83 4.89
CA ALA A 88 -6.16 -18.42 4.82
C ALA A 88 -4.69 -18.20 5.19
N LYS A 89 -4.18 -18.89 6.22
CA LYS A 89 -2.76 -18.80 6.60
C LYS A 89 -1.82 -19.29 5.48
N GLU A 90 -2.12 -20.45 4.90
CA GLU A 90 -1.35 -21.01 3.78
C GLU A 90 -1.38 -20.07 2.57
N ALA A 91 -2.53 -19.49 2.27
CA ALA A 91 -2.69 -18.50 1.21
C ALA A 91 -1.91 -17.20 1.47
N ALA A 92 -1.93 -16.67 2.70
CA ALA A 92 -1.17 -15.47 3.06
C ALA A 92 0.34 -15.67 2.88
N ASP A 93 0.86 -16.81 3.34
CA ASP A 93 2.28 -17.18 3.22
C ASP A 93 2.70 -17.36 1.76
N ALA A 94 1.81 -17.89 0.91
CA ALA A 94 2.05 -18.05 -0.53
C ALA A 94 2.02 -16.71 -1.28
N MET A 95 1.13 -15.79 -0.90
CA MET A 95 0.95 -14.49 -1.56
C MET A 95 2.03 -13.45 -1.22
N LYS A 96 2.83 -13.67 -0.17
CA LYS A 96 3.95 -12.78 0.20
C LYS A 96 3.49 -11.33 0.49
N ILE A 97 2.49 -11.20 1.35
CA ILE A 97 1.77 -9.93 1.63
C ILE A 97 2.40 -9.06 2.73
N THR A 98 3.50 -9.50 3.33
CA THR A 98 4.12 -8.85 4.50
C THR A 98 5.06 -7.72 4.09
N ALA A 99 5.33 -6.77 5.00
CA ALA A 99 6.22 -5.65 4.70
C ALA A 99 7.63 -6.09 4.22
N PRO A 100 8.31 -7.10 4.83
CA PRO A 100 9.59 -7.61 4.32
C PRO A 100 9.50 -8.20 2.91
N ASP A 101 8.45 -8.97 2.63
CA ASP A 101 8.24 -9.57 1.30
C ASP A 101 8.08 -8.51 0.22
N LEU A 102 7.25 -7.49 0.51
CA LEU A 102 6.93 -6.43 -0.42
C LEU A 102 8.08 -5.44 -0.61
N LEU A 103 8.96 -5.30 0.39
CA LEU A 103 10.20 -4.56 0.25
C LEU A 103 11.14 -5.27 -0.72
N ARG A 104 11.29 -6.59 -0.59
CA ARG A 104 12.13 -7.40 -1.48
C ARG A 104 11.66 -7.34 -2.94
N THR A 105 10.36 -7.33 -3.17
CA THR A 105 9.76 -7.24 -4.52
C THR A 105 9.61 -5.81 -5.03
N LYS A 106 10.12 -4.81 -4.29
CA LYS A 106 10.06 -3.37 -4.62
C LYS A 106 8.62 -2.81 -4.73
N VAL A 107 7.64 -3.51 -4.16
CA VAL A 107 6.25 -3.04 -4.07
C VAL A 107 6.11 -1.92 -3.04
N ILE A 108 6.94 -1.94 -1.99
CA ILE A 108 7.11 -0.84 -1.04
C ILE A 108 8.57 -0.35 -1.03
N ASP A 109 8.76 0.87 -0.55
CA ASP A 109 10.04 1.58 -0.58
C ASP A 109 10.77 1.55 0.78
N ALA A 110 10.03 1.44 1.90
CA ALA A 110 10.60 1.25 3.23
C ALA A 110 9.60 0.70 4.25
N ILE A 111 10.15 0.12 5.32
CA ILE A 111 9.39 -0.43 6.45
C ILE A 111 9.53 0.52 7.65
N VAL A 112 8.40 0.87 8.27
CA VAL A 112 8.35 1.62 9.53
C VAL A 112 8.24 0.61 10.68
N LYS A 113 9.30 0.51 11.48
CA LYS A 113 9.35 -0.40 12.63
C LYS A 113 8.33 -0.04 13.68
N GLU A 114 7.69 -1.07 14.23
CA GLU A 114 6.72 -0.92 15.30
C GLU A 114 7.34 -1.18 16.68
N PRO A 115 6.71 -0.69 17.76
CA PRO A 115 7.06 -1.09 19.12
C PRO A 115 6.97 -2.60 19.31
N VAL A 116 7.68 -3.12 20.31
CA VAL A 116 7.58 -4.54 20.69
C VAL A 116 6.12 -4.88 21.01
N GLY A 117 5.59 -5.88 20.33
CA GLY A 117 4.19 -6.29 20.43
C GLY A 117 3.21 -5.50 19.55
N GLY A 118 3.68 -4.60 18.68
CA GLY A 118 2.88 -3.91 17.67
C GLY A 118 2.52 -2.46 18.02
N ALA A 119 2.05 -1.71 17.03
CA ALA A 119 1.75 -0.27 17.12
C ALA A 119 0.77 0.08 18.25
N HIS A 120 -0.21 -0.79 18.51
CA HIS A 120 -1.21 -0.61 19.56
C HIS A 120 -0.63 -0.67 20.98
N ARG A 121 0.56 -1.28 21.18
CA ARG A 121 1.21 -1.37 22.50
C ARG A 121 1.83 -0.05 22.94
N ASP A 122 2.34 0.73 22.00
CA ASP A 122 2.87 2.08 22.24
C ASP A 122 2.57 2.99 21.04
N PRO A 123 1.34 3.52 20.95
CA PRO A 123 0.91 4.33 19.81
C PRO A 123 1.75 5.60 19.64
N LYS A 124 2.27 6.17 20.74
CA LYS A 124 3.11 7.37 20.69
C LYS A 124 4.43 7.07 19.99
N ARG A 125 5.07 5.96 20.32
CA ARG A 125 6.33 5.54 19.67
C ARG A 125 6.10 5.13 18.22
N ALA A 126 5.01 4.43 17.92
CA ALA A 126 4.64 4.09 16.54
C ALA A 126 4.42 5.35 15.69
N MET A 127 3.70 6.34 16.20
CA MET A 127 3.45 7.61 15.53
C MET A 127 4.75 8.42 15.34
N ALA A 128 5.66 8.43 16.31
CA ALA A 128 6.96 9.08 16.17
C ALA A 128 7.82 8.42 15.07
N ALA A 129 7.80 7.08 14.98
CA ALA A 129 8.49 6.34 13.92
C ALA A 129 7.89 6.65 12.54
N ALA A 130 6.55 6.65 12.42
CA ALA A 130 5.85 7.01 11.20
C ALA A 130 6.17 8.45 10.76
N ALA A 131 6.11 9.43 11.67
CA ALA A 131 6.42 10.82 11.39
C ALA A 131 7.85 10.99 10.88
N LYS A 132 8.83 10.32 11.51
CA LYS A 132 10.23 10.34 11.07
C LYS A 132 10.40 9.76 9.66
N ALA A 133 9.74 8.64 9.36
CA ALA A 133 9.81 8.00 8.04
C ALA A 133 9.15 8.87 6.95
N LEU A 134 7.99 9.46 7.25
CA LEU A 134 7.28 10.36 6.34
C LEU A 134 8.08 11.64 6.07
N ASP A 135 8.69 12.24 7.09
CA ASP A 135 9.56 13.42 6.94
C ASP A 135 10.77 13.10 6.06
N GLY A 136 11.43 11.96 6.29
CA GLY A 136 12.53 11.49 5.44
C GLY A 136 12.10 11.33 3.98
N ALA A 137 10.99 10.63 3.74
CA ALA A 137 10.46 10.42 2.38
C ALA A 137 10.04 11.73 1.70
N LEU A 138 9.46 12.68 2.43
CA LEU A 138 9.11 13.99 1.89
C LEU A 138 10.35 14.83 1.56
N LYS A 139 11.40 14.77 2.39
CA LYS A 139 12.67 15.46 2.15
C LYS A 139 13.35 14.96 0.88
N GLU A 140 13.35 13.65 0.63
CA GLU A 140 13.89 13.07 -0.61
C GLU A 140 13.19 13.58 -1.87
N LEU A 141 11.90 13.91 -1.76
CA LEU A 141 11.09 14.43 -2.86
C LEU A 141 11.08 15.97 -2.92
N SER A 142 11.62 16.63 -1.90
CA SER A 142 11.65 18.09 -1.81
C SER A 142 12.59 18.67 -2.87
N GLY A 143 12.19 19.78 -3.48
CA GLY A 143 12.97 20.44 -4.54
C GLY A 143 12.85 19.79 -5.92
N MET A 144 12.24 18.61 -6.06
CA MET A 144 11.92 18.05 -7.37
C MET A 144 10.81 18.87 -8.04
N THR A 145 10.99 19.12 -9.34
CA THR A 145 9.96 19.75 -10.17
C THR A 145 8.78 18.81 -10.38
N PRO A 146 7.60 19.34 -10.75
CA PRO A 146 6.43 18.50 -11.09
C PRO A 146 6.71 17.43 -12.14
N ALA A 147 7.58 17.71 -13.12
CA ALA A 147 7.95 16.76 -14.16
C ALA A 147 8.81 15.61 -13.60
N GLU A 148 9.77 15.92 -12.73
CA GLU A 148 10.63 14.93 -12.07
C GLU A 148 9.83 14.05 -11.12
N LEU A 149 8.90 14.64 -10.34
CA LEU A 149 8.01 13.88 -9.46
C LEU A 149 7.16 12.87 -10.24
N ARG A 150 6.62 13.26 -11.40
CA ARG A 150 5.88 12.32 -12.27
C ARG A 150 6.79 11.25 -12.87
N ARG A 151 8.02 11.61 -13.27
CA ARG A 151 8.99 10.68 -13.84
C ARG A 151 9.42 9.63 -12.81
N GLN A 152 9.86 10.07 -11.63
CA GLN A 152 10.26 9.18 -10.53
C GLN A 152 9.13 8.21 -10.15
N ARG A 153 7.90 8.70 -10.03
CA ARG A 153 6.73 7.85 -9.72
C ARG A 153 6.52 6.78 -10.79
N ARG A 154 6.63 7.16 -12.07
CA ARG A 154 6.50 6.22 -13.20
C ARG A 154 7.59 5.15 -13.16
N GLU A 155 8.84 5.55 -12.97
CA GLU A 155 9.98 4.65 -12.89
C GLU A 155 9.82 3.65 -11.75
N ARG A 156 9.38 4.12 -10.57
CA ARG A 156 9.04 3.27 -9.43
C ARG A 156 8.02 2.19 -9.79
N PHE A 157 6.88 2.57 -10.38
CA PHE A 157 5.85 1.59 -10.78
C PHE A 157 6.33 0.64 -11.89
N TYR A 158 7.17 1.10 -12.81
CA TYR A 158 7.76 0.24 -13.86
C TYR A 158 8.82 -0.73 -13.35
N ALA A 159 9.42 -0.47 -12.18
CA ALA A 159 10.39 -1.36 -11.57
C ALA A 159 9.73 -2.59 -10.90
N ILE A 160 8.45 -2.48 -10.51
CA ILE A 160 7.70 -3.58 -9.89
C ILE A 160 7.60 -4.75 -10.88
N GLY A 161 7.93 -5.96 -10.42
CA GLY A 161 7.80 -7.19 -11.20
C GLY A 161 8.88 -7.43 -12.27
N ARG A 162 9.89 -6.56 -12.42
CA ARG A 162 10.98 -6.75 -13.40
C ARG A 162 11.98 -7.83 -13.03
N GLU A 163 12.19 -8.08 -11.73
CA GLU A 163 13.22 -9.01 -11.25
C GLU A 163 12.68 -10.40 -10.87
N GLY A 164 11.41 -10.71 -11.18
CA GLY A 164 10.76 -11.94 -10.73
C GLY A 164 10.45 -11.91 -9.23
N ILE A 165 9.75 -12.95 -8.74
CA ILE A 165 9.40 -13.16 -7.32
C ILE A 165 10.32 -14.23 -6.74
#